data_AF-A0A448IYC8-F1
#
_entry.id   AF-A0A448IYC8-F1
#
_cell.length_a   1.000
_cell.length_b   1.000
_cell.length_c   1.000
_cell.angle_alpha   90.00
_cell.angle_beta   90.00
_cell.angle_gamma   90.00
#
_symmetry.space_group_name_H-M   'P 1'
#
loop_
_entity.id
_entity.type
_entity.pdbx_description
1 polymer ?
#
loop_
_entity_poly.entity_id
_entity_poly.type
_entity_poly.pdbx_seq_one_letter_code
_entity_poly.pdbx_strand_id
1 'polypeptide(L)'
;MVMVAITIVGCTPDRSADADRIRVELQGMPGVAAMNVAYINDFENGANLSIDLDMTRATEPEIGAAAHRVEELVGTQFSDHRQKTTITVADRAGIEYSAGKSPEYIVTVAQLLRGLRVRSGAGTIEWLQVGGPPNLEIWDSPEPDADLRAALGGLSTVVPTPADGVVYVRSGAYRERSGWNVALPLTHAQMDMIVGQRDRLPVIVFQVDVLAAAISGLTVDLGAPDEAYGNALAVVAAVAPTRAHPVTVEWRMTGDAPAEVASFTACAPAEFAPPPVSGFAQLKERLEDQFAGCGPA
;
A
#
# COMPACT_ATOMS: atom_id res chain seq x y z
N MET A 1 -41.85 -38.13 -11.99
CA MET A 1 -41.72 -37.32 -10.76
C MET A 1 -40.54 -36.39 -10.98
N VAL A 2 -40.80 -35.17 -11.41
CA VAL A 2 -39.77 -34.17 -11.76
C VAL A 2 -39.53 -33.33 -10.51
N MET A 3 -38.33 -33.44 -9.95
CA MET A 3 -37.90 -32.67 -8.78
C MET A 3 -37.47 -31.29 -9.29
N VAL A 4 -38.32 -30.29 -9.10
CA VAL A 4 -38.00 -28.88 -9.40
C VAL A 4 -37.10 -28.38 -8.28
N ALA A 5 -35.80 -28.26 -8.56
CA ALA A 5 -34.86 -27.58 -7.69
C ALA A 5 -35.14 -26.07 -7.80
N ILE A 6 -35.76 -25.51 -6.76
CA ILE A 6 -35.92 -24.07 -6.60
C ILE A 6 -34.55 -23.54 -6.12
N THR A 7 -33.75 -23.05 -7.05
CA THR A 7 -32.62 -22.17 -6.74
C THR A 7 -33.20 -20.83 -6.26
N ILE A 8 -33.33 -20.67 -4.95
CA ILE A 8 -33.59 -19.37 -4.33
C ILE A 8 -32.35 -18.53 -4.60
N VAL A 9 -32.43 -17.61 -5.56
CA VAL A 9 -31.48 -16.50 -5.67
C VAL A 9 -31.76 -15.63 -4.45
N GLY A 10 -30.97 -15.82 -3.39
CA GLY A 10 -31.15 -15.10 -2.14
C GLY A 10 -30.81 -13.63 -2.35
N CYS A 11 -31.82 -12.77 -2.52
CA CYS A 11 -31.64 -11.33 -2.38
C CYS A 11 -31.15 -11.06 -0.95
N THR A 12 -30.03 -10.35 -0.80
CA THR A 12 -29.55 -9.91 0.50
C THR A 12 -30.62 -9.02 1.15
N PRO A 13 -31.06 -9.30 2.40
CA PRO A 13 -32.11 -8.52 3.05
C PRO A 13 -31.79 -7.03 3.10
N ASP A 14 -32.81 -6.18 2.95
CA ASP A 14 -32.65 -4.75 3.14
C ASP A 14 -32.35 -4.42 4.62
N ARG A 15 -31.29 -3.64 4.86
CA ARG A 15 -30.78 -3.21 6.17
C ARG A 15 -30.81 -1.70 6.37
N SER A 16 -31.57 -0.97 5.55
CA SER A 16 -31.69 0.50 5.66
C SER A 16 -32.05 0.97 7.08
N ALA A 17 -32.97 0.30 7.77
CA ALA A 17 -33.33 0.64 9.16
C ALA A 17 -32.21 0.38 10.18
N ASP A 18 -31.41 -0.67 9.98
CA ASP A 18 -30.25 -0.95 10.81
C ASP A 18 -29.14 0.10 10.57
N ALA A 19 -28.95 0.55 9.32
CA ALA A 19 -28.03 1.64 8.98
C ALA A 19 -28.48 2.99 9.57
N ASP A 20 -29.78 3.28 9.59
CA ASP A 20 -30.33 4.48 10.25
C ASP A 20 -30.11 4.44 11.77
N ARG A 21 -30.25 3.27 12.39
CA ARG A 21 -29.91 3.08 13.81
C ARG A 21 -28.43 3.36 14.06
N ILE A 22 -27.54 2.80 13.25
CA ILE A 22 -26.09 3.07 13.35
C ILE A 22 -25.81 4.57 13.32
N ARG A 23 -26.42 5.28 12.37
CA ARG A 23 -26.28 6.74 12.25
C ARG A 23 -26.69 7.46 13.53
N VAL A 24 -27.89 7.20 14.05
CA VAL A 24 -28.41 7.89 15.23
C VAL A 24 -27.51 7.69 16.44
N GLU A 25 -27.03 6.46 16.64
CA GLU A 25 -26.26 6.12 17.82
C GLU A 25 -24.82 6.65 17.80
N LEU A 26 -24.16 6.61 16.64
CA LEU A 26 -22.78 7.10 16.51
C LEU A 26 -22.71 8.64 16.52
N GLN A 27 -23.74 9.34 16.04
CA GLN A 27 -23.76 10.81 16.00
C GLN A 27 -23.65 11.46 17.39
N GLY A 28 -24.16 10.79 18.43
CA GLY A 28 -24.16 11.29 19.81
C GLY A 28 -22.90 10.95 20.61
N MET A 29 -21.93 10.23 20.01
CA MET A 29 -20.78 9.73 20.75
C MET A 29 -19.76 10.83 21.04
N PRO A 30 -19.16 10.86 22.26
CA PRO A 30 -18.03 11.72 22.56
C PRO A 30 -16.88 11.55 21.56
N GLY A 31 -16.28 12.66 21.15
CA GLY A 31 -15.16 12.68 20.20
C GLY A 31 -15.55 12.63 18.72
N VAL A 32 -16.79 12.27 18.35
CA VAL A 32 -17.27 12.28 16.97
C VAL A 32 -17.65 13.71 16.56
N ALA A 33 -16.84 14.34 15.72
CA ALA A 33 -17.07 15.70 15.23
C ALA A 33 -18.02 15.74 14.03
N ALA A 34 -17.90 14.77 13.14
CA ALA A 34 -18.76 14.55 11.99
C ALA A 34 -18.84 13.05 11.68
N MET A 35 -19.90 12.64 11.00
CA MET A 35 -20.09 11.24 10.64
C MET A 35 -20.90 11.13 9.36
N ASN A 36 -20.60 10.10 8.58
CA ASN A 36 -21.41 9.62 7.48
C ASN A 36 -21.66 8.11 7.61
N VAL A 37 -22.88 7.67 7.34
CA VAL A 37 -23.23 6.25 7.24
C VAL A 37 -23.96 6.06 5.92
N ALA A 38 -23.31 5.36 4.99
CA ALA A 38 -23.86 5.04 3.68
C ALA A 38 -24.15 3.55 3.60
N TYR A 39 -25.38 3.21 3.21
CA TYR A 39 -25.79 1.85 2.95
C TYR A 39 -26.37 1.78 1.53
N ILE A 40 -25.88 0.85 0.74
CA ILE A 40 -26.31 0.58 -0.63
C ILE A 40 -26.60 -0.90 -0.73
N ASN A 41 -27.74 -1.25 -1.32
CA ASN A 41 -28.09 -2.63 -1.66
C ASN A 41 -28.80 -2.61 -3.01
N ASP A 42 -28.00 -2.64 -4.06
CA ASP A 42 -28.47 -2.67 -5.44
C ASP A 42 -27.76 -3.77 -6.25
N PHE A 43 -28.25 -4.03 -7.45
CA PHE A 43 -27.72 -5.07 -8.31
C PHE A 43 -26.30 -4.78 -8.83
N GLU A 44 -25.94 -3.51 -9.00
CA GLU A 44 -24.67 -3.10 -9.62
C GLU A 44 -23.51 -3.13 -8.62
N ASN A 45 -23.77 -2.70 -7.39
CA ASN A 45 -22.79 -2.50 -6.32
C ASN A 45 -22.81 -3.62 -5.27
N GLY A 46 -23.89 -4.42 -5.25
CA GLY A 46 -24.16 -5.37 -4.18
C GLY A 46 -24.51 -4.67 -2.86
N ALA A 47 -24.55 -5.45 -1.78
CA ALA A 47 -24.86 -4.94 -0.46
C ALA A 47 -23.58 -4.43 0.25
N ASN A 48 -23.56 -3.14 0.59
CA ASN A 48 -22.40 -2.44 1.13
C ASN A 48 -22.79 -1.48 2.26
N LEU A 49 -22.01 -1.48 3.34
CA LEU A 49 -22.09 -0.54 4.46
C LEU A 49 -20.75 0.20 4.60
N SER A 50 -20.80 1.54 4.51
CA SER A 50 -19.66 2.43 4.78
C SER A 50 -19.98 3.34 5.97
N ILE A 51 -19.07 3.40 6.93
CA ILE A 51 -19.16 4.26 8.11
C ILE A 51 -17.91 5.16 8.13
N ASP A 52 -18.08 6.47 8.09
CA ASP A 52 -16.99 7.43 8.19
C ASP A 52 -17.17 8.26 9.47
N LEU A 53 -16.14 8.31 10.32
CA LEU A 53 -16.11 9.06 11.57
C LEU A 53 -14.96 10.07 11.54
N ASP A 54 -15.27 11.35 11.70
CA ASP A 54 -14.26 12.36 12.01
C ASP A 54 -14.05 12.41 13.53
N MET A 55 -12.90 11.93 13.97
CA MET A 55 -12.48 11.88 15.36
C MET A 55 -11.14 12.58 15.54
N THR A 56 -10.84 13.58 14.70
CA THR A 56 -9.57 14.31 14.65
C THR A 56 -9.14 14.87 16.02
N ARG A 57 -10.12 15.27 16.85
CA ARG A 57 -9.89 15.84 18.20
C ARG A 57 -10.23 14.88 19.35
N ALA A 58 -10.66 13.66 19.05
CA ALA A 58 -11.03 12.69 20.07
C ALA A 58 -9.80 12.19 20.84
N THR A 59 -9.98 11.82 22.09
CA THR A 59 -8.97 11.08 22.87
C THR A 59 -8.94 9.61 22.46
N GLU A 60 -7.86 8.90 22.78
CA GLU A 60 -7.72 7.47 22.51
C GLU A 60 -8.84 6.63 23.15
N PRO A 61 -9.28 6.88 24.41
CA PRO A 61 -10.44 6.19 24.97
C PRO A 61 -11.75 6.45 24.19
N GLU A 62 -11.96 7.66 23.68
CA GLU A 62 -13.14 7.99 22.87
C GLU A 62 -13.11 7.26 21.52
N ILE A 63 -11.95 7.18 20.86
CA ILE A 63 -11.76 6.38 19.63
C ILE A 63 -12.06 4.90 19.91
N GLY A 64 -11.54 4.35 21.00
CA GLY A 64 -11.82 2.96 21.40
C GLY A 64 -13.31 2.73 21.65
N ALA A 65 -13.99 3.65 22.34
CA ALA A 65 -15.43 3.56 22.58
C ALA A 65 -16.23 3.59 21.27
N ALA A 66 -15.89 4.47 20.32
CA ALA A 66 -16.54 4.54 19.02
C ALA A 66 -16.30 3.27 18.19
N ALA A 67 -15.07 2.77 18.14
CA ALA A 67 -14.74 1.52 17.46
C ALA A 67 -15.53 0.33 18.05
N HIS A 68 -15.60 0.25 19.38
CA HIS A 68 -16.41 -0.75 20.07
C HIS A 68 -17.89 -0.66 19.68
N ARG A 69 -18.45 0.57 19.68
CA ARG A 69 -19.87 0.76 19.35
C ARG A 69 -20.18 0.44 17.89
N VAL A 70 -19.27 0.74 16.96
CA VAL A 70 -19.39 0.31 15.56
C VAL A 70 -19.48 -1.21 15.47
N GLU A 71 -18.56 -1.94 16.10
CA GLU A 71 -18.56 -3.41 16.09
C GLU A 71 -19.83 -4.00 16.71
N GLU A 72 -20.33 -3.43 17.82
CA GLU A 72 -21.59 -3.85 18.43
C GLU A 72 -22.79 -3.64 17.49
N LEU A 73 -22.85 -2.50 16.80
CA LEU A 73 -24.00 -2.13 15.99
C LEU A 73 -24.04 -2.83 14.63
N VAL A 74 -22.87 -3.04 14.04
CA VAL A 74 -22.72 -3.80 12.80
C VAL A 74 -22.96 -5.29 13.09
N GLY A 75 -22.30 -5.82 14.12
CA GLY A 75 -22.44 -7.20 14.58
C GLY A 75 -22.44 -8.22 13.44
N THR A 76 -23.28 -9.24 13.56
CA THR A 76 -23.47 -10.25 12.51
C THR A 76 -24.51 -9.84 11.47
N GLN A 77 -25.16 -8.68 11.61
CA GLN A 77 -26.29 -8.29 10.76
C GLN A 77 -25.86 -7.95 9.33
N PHE A 78 -24.63 -7.51 9.18
CA PHE A 78 -24.01 -7.14 7.90
C PHE A 78 -22.98 -8.17 7.43
N SER A 79 -22.90 -9.39 8.00
CA SER A 79 -21.87 -10.39 7.66
C SER A 79 -21.77 -10.71 6.16
N ASP A 80 -22.91 -10.64 5.46
CA ASP A 80 -23.01 -10.93 4.03
C ASP A 80 -22.86 -9.67 3.15
N HIS A 81 -22.50 -8.53 3.76
CA HIS A 81 -22.29 -7.25 3.10
C HIS A 81 -20.80 -6.94 3.06
N ARG A 82 -20.39 -6.15 2.06
CA ARG A 82 -19.10 -5.45 2.15
C ARG A 82 -19.20 -4.41 3.24
N GLN A 83 -18.16 -4.31 4.05
CA GLN A 83 -18.13 -3.43 5.21
C GLN A 83 -16.83 -2.66 5.23
N LYS A 84 -16.96 -1.34 5.39
CA LYS A 84 -15.84 -0.42 5.51
C LYS A 84 -16.14 0.58 6.62
N THR A 85 -15.18 0.77 7.51
CA THR A 85 -15.20 1.82 8.52
C THR A 85 -13.94 2.67 8.38
N THR A 86 -14.13 3.98 8.25
CA THR A 86 -13.08 4.99 8.20
C THR A 86 -13.13 5.81 9.48
N ILE A 87 -12.02 5.94 10.21
CA ILE A 87 -11.88 6.83 11.35
C ILE A 87 -10.75 7.82 11.07
N THR A 88 -11.07 9.10 10.92
CA THR A 88 -10.07 10.17 10.84
C THR A 88 -9.58 10.49 12.25
N VAL A 89 -8.29 10.27 12.51
CA VAL A 89 -7.70 10.34 13.87
C VAL A 89 -6.81 11.56 14.08
N ALA A 90 -6.37 12.20 12.99
CA ALA A 90 -5.69 13.49 12.97
C ALA A 90 -5.92 14.15 11.59
N ASP A 91 -5.50 15.40 11.42
CA ASP A 91 -5.58 16.08 10.12
C ASP A 91 -4.89 15.24 9.04
N ARG A 92 -5.65 14.86 8.00
CA ARG A 92 -5.20 14.00 6.89
C ARG A 92 -4.55 12.68 7.34
N ALA A 93 -5.02 12.12 8.46
CA ALA A 93 -4.61 10.80 8.91
C ALA A 93 -5.82 9.94 9.29
N GLY A 94 -5.95 8.77 8.67
CA GLY A 94 -7.15 7.94 8.76
C GLY A 94 -6.86 6.45 8.93
N ILE A 95 -7.79 5.76 9.58
CA ILE A 95 -7.82 4.30 9.70
C ILE A 95 -9.00 3.80 8.89
N GLU A 96 -8.76 2.94 7.93
CA GLU A 96 -9.76 2.24 7.14
C GLU A 96 -9.70 0.74 7.44
N TYR A 97 -10.81 0.14 7.86
CA TYR A 97 -10.87 -1.27 8.20
C TYR A 97 -12.23 -1.91 7.89
N SER A 98 -12.22 -3.22 7.63
CA SER A 98 -13.43 -4.05 7.67
C SER A 98 -13.73 -4.50 9.10
N ALA A 99 -14.99 -4.83 9.43
CA ALA A 99 -15.39 -5.26 10.77
C ALA A 99 -14.59 -6.44 11.34
N GLY A 100 -14.76 -6.66 12.64
CA GLY A 100 -14.07 -7.69 13.42
C GLY A 100 -12.73 -7.21 13.97
N LYS A 101 -12.51 -5.89 14.10
CA LYS A 101 -11.29 -5.34 14.71
C LYS A 101 -11.54 -5.02 16.18
N SER A 102 -10.63 -5.47 17.04
CA SER A 102 -10.71 -5.14 18.47
C SER A 102 -10.52 -3.63 18.68
N PRO A 103 -11.28 -2.98 19.57
CA PRO A 103 -11.11 -1.57 19.90
C PRO A 103 -9.68 -1.20 20.31
N GLU A 104 -8.99 -2.07 21.05
CA GLU A 104 -7.60 -1.86 21.51
C GLU A 104 -6.63 -1.76 20.33
N TYR A 105 -6.87 -2.54 19.27
CA TYR A 105 -6.08 -2.48 18.04
C TYR A 105 -6.30 -1.15 17.33
N ILE A 106 -7.55 -0.69 17.21
CA ILE A 106 -7.87 0.60 16.58
C ILE A 106 -7.23 1.76 17.36
N VAL A 107 -7.25 1.73 18.69
CA VAL A 107 -6.56 2.71 19.54
C VAL A 107 -5.05 2.71 19.29
N THR A 108 -4.45 1.52 19.20
CA THR A 108 -3.01 1.37 18.96
C THR A 108 -2.60 1.92 17.58
N VAL A 109 -3.41 1.66 16.54
CA VAL A 109 -3.21 2.25 15.22
C VAL A 109 -3.40 3.77 15.26
N ALA A 110 -4.40 4.28 15.97
CA ALA A 110 -4.64 5.72 16.10
C ALA A 110 -3.44 6.44 16.73
N GLN A 111 -2.84 5.85 17.76
CA GLN A 111 -1.60 6.36 18.39
C GLN A 111 -0.42 6.37 17.41
N LEU A 112 -0.25 5.28 16.63
CA LEU A 112 0.76 5.22 15.57
C LEU A 112 0.58 6.37 14.57
N LEU A 113 -0.62 6.51 14.00
CA LEU A 113 -0.90 7.51 12.98
C LEU A 113 -0.72 8.94 13.50
N ARG A 114 -1.15 9.23 14.73
CA ARG A 114 -0.89 10.52 15.40
C ARG A 114 0.59 10.78 15.59
N GLY A 115 1.34 9.77 16.05
CA GLY A 115 2.79 9.86 16.22
C GLY A 115 3.51 10.12 14.91
N LEU A 116 3.09 9.49 13.82
CA LEU A 116 3.61 9.73 12.47
C LEU A 116 3.24 11.13 11.98
N ARG A 117 1.98 11.53 12.14
CA ARG A 117 1.50 12.84 11.68
C ARG A 117 2.27 14.01 12.27
N VAL A 118 2.69 13.92 13.54
CA VAL A 118 3.49 14.96 14.22
C VAL A 118 4.89 15.10 13.61
N ARG A 119 5.46 14.03 13.06
CA ARG A 119 6.83 13.99 12.53
C ARG A 119 6.91 14.12 11.01
N SER A 120 5.84 13.76 10.31
CA SER A 120 5.79 13.74 8.86
C SER A 120 5.22 15.03 8.29
N GLY A 121 5.75 15.47 7.16
CA GLY A 121 5.17 16.52 6.31
C GLY A 121 4.27 16.00 5.18
N ALA A 122 3.98 14.68 5.15
CA ALA A 122 3.21 14.03 4.10
C ALA A 122 1.82 14.63 3.89
N GLY A 123 1.29 14.54 2.67
CA GLY A 123 -0.06 14.95 2.33
C GLY A 123 -1.11 14.16 3.10
N THR A 124 -1.01 12.83 3.07
CA THR A 124 -1.97 11.91 3.73
C THR A 124 -1.24 10.73 4.37
N ILE A 125 -1.75 10.22 5.50
CA ILE A 125 -1.26 9.01 6.17
C ILE A 125 -2.44 8.09 6.49
N GLU A 126 -2.50 6.92 5.87
CA GLU A 126 -3.63 6.00 5.98
C GLU A 126 -3.21 4.61 6.45
N TRP A 127 -3.97 4.04 7.37
CA TRP A 127 -3.89 2.64 7.71
C TRP A 127 -5.05 1.90 7.06
N LEU A 128 -4.78 0.99 6.12
CA LEU A 128 -5.80 0.23 5.41
C LEU A 128 -5.75 -1.24 5.83
N GLN A 129 -6.90 -1.79 6.22
CA GLN A 129 -7.05 -3.22 6.48
C GLN A 129 -8.46 -3.70 6.11
N VAL A 130 -8.76 -3.66 4.80
CA VAL A 130 -10.03 -4.11 4.22
C VAL A 130 -9.81 -5.41 3.46
N GLY A 131 -10.23 -6.54 4.04
CA GLY A 131 -10.18 -7.84 3.35
C GLY A 131 -8.78 -8.42 3.06
N GLY A 132 -7.73 -7.88 3.68
CA GLY A 132 -6.35 -8.31 3.46
C GLY A 132 -5.39 -7.96 4.61
N PRO A 133 -4.08 -8.15 4.39
CA PRO A 133 -3.05 -7.72 5.33
C PRO A 133 -3.08 -6.20 5.55
N PRO A 134 -2.57 -5.71 6.69
CA PRO A 134 -2.52 -4.28 6.96
C PRO A 134 -1.54 -3.57 6.00
N ASN A 135 -1.95 -2.41 5.50
CA ASN A 135 -1.14 -1.55 4.65
C ASN A 135 -1.09 -0.13 5.24
N LEU A 136 0.10 0.35 5.59
CA LEU A 136 0.31 1.74 5.99
C LEU A 136 0.76 2.54 4.77
N GLU A 137 -0.07 3.47 4.33
CA GLU A 137 0.22 4.33 3.18
C GLU A 137 0.55 5.75 3.62
N ILE A 138 1.62 6.31 3.08
CA ILE A 138 2.07 7.68 3.30
C ILE A 138 2.21 8.35 1.94
N TRP A 139 1.32 9.29 1.64
CA TRP A 139 1.22 9.96 0.33
C TRP A 139 1.82 11.36 0.37
N ASP A 140 2.37 11.79 -0.76
CA ASP A 140 2.97 13.11 -0.95
C ASP A 140 4.04 13.47 0.11
N SER A 141 4.85 12.49 0.48
CA SER A 141 5.92 12.68 1.45
C SER A 141 7.00 13.62 0.90
N PRO A 142 7.40 14.66 1.63
CA PRO A 142 8.60 15.44 1.30
C PRO A 142 9.88 14.67 1.66
N GLU A 143 9.85 13.76 2.63
CA GLU A 143 11.02 13.05 3.17
C GLU A 143 10.75 11.54 3.26
N PRO A 144 10.61 10.83 2.12
CA PRO A 144 10.12 9.45 2.09
C PRO A 144 10.98 8.48 2.93
N ASP A 145 12.30 8.68 2.97
CA ASP A 145 13.21 7.86 3.78
C ASP A 145 13.05 8.09 5.29
N ALA A 146 12.73 9.32 5.70
CA ALA A 146 12.52 9.65 7.11
C ALA A 146 11.16 9.13 7.57
N ASP A 147 10.13 9.29 6.74
CA ASP A 147 8.78 8.81 6.98
C ASP A 147 8.74 7.27 7.09
N LEU A 148 9.42 6.55 6.18
CA LEU A 148 9.54 5.09 6.28
C LEU A 148 10.25 4.67 7.57
N ARG A 149 11.35 5.31 7.96
CA ARG A 149 12.02 5.00 9.24
C ARG A 149 11.10 5.27 10.43
N ALA A 150 10.35 6.36 10.44
CA ALA A 150 9.40 6.66 11.50
C ALA A 150 8.27 5.62 11.57
N ALA A 151 7.78 5.15 10.41
CA ALA A 151 6.79 4.09 10.30
C ALA A 151 7.30 2.77 10.88
N LEU A 152 8.49 2.32 10.46
CA LEU A 152 9.11 1.08 10.96
C LEU A 152 9.29 1.09 12.48
N GLY A 153 9.71 2.23 13.04
CA GLY A 153 9.84 2.39 14.49
C GLY A 153 8.51 2.23 15.24
N GLY A 154 7.43 2.80 14.72
CA GLY A 154 6.11 2.73 15.34
C GLY A 154 5.39 1.38 15.12
N LEU A 155 5.60 0.72 13.99
CA LEU A 155 4.94 -0.55 13.67
C LEU A 155 5.30 -1.69 14.65
N SER A 156 6.49 -1.62 15.25
CA SER A 156 6.93 -2.57 16.27
C SER A 156 5.99 -2.67 17.48
N THR A 157 5.17 -1.65 17.74
CA THR A 157 4.20 -1.63 18.85
C THR A 157 2.78 -2.02 18.45
N VAL A 158 2.46 -1.99 17.15
CA VAL A 158 1.08 -2.22 16.63
C VAL A 158 0.88 -3.66 16.17
N VAL A 159 1.91 -4.26 15.57
CA VAL A 159 1.82 -5.61 15.01
C VAL A 159 2.71 -6.53 15.84
N PRO A 160 2.14 -7.32 16.80
CA PRO A 160 2.93 -8.16 17.72
C PRO A 160 3.78 -9.22 17.00
N THR A 161 3.43 -9.52 15.74
CA THR A 161 4.29 -10.24 14.79
C THR A 161 4.10 -9.62 13.41
N PRO A 162 5.13 -9.07 12.76
CA PRO A 162 5.04 -8.33 11.49
C PRO A 162 4.72 -9.21 10.26
N ALA A 163 3.94 -10.27 10.42
CA ALA A 163 3.57 -11.15 9.33
C ALA A 163 2.64 -10.40 8.36
N ASP A 164 3.15 -10.16 7.16
CA ASP A 164 2.44 -9.89 5.91
C ASP A 164 1.92 -8.45 5.69
N GLY A 165 2.25 -7.51 6.57
CA GLY A 165 1.91 -6.09 6.36
C GLY A 165 2.80 -5.39 5.31
N VAL A 166 2.32 -4.29 4.76
CA VAL A 166 3.06 -3.44 3.81
C VAL A 166 3.14 -2.00 4.33
N VAL A 167 4.28 -1.34 4.06
CA VAL A 167 4.41 0.12 4.20
C VAL A 167 4.69 0.71 2.83
N TYR A 168 3.77 1.54 2.36
CA TYR A 168 3.89 2.29 1.13
C TYR A 168 4.17 3.76 1.45
N VAL A 169 5.23 4.33 0.87
CA VAL A 169 5.57 5.74 1.02
C VAL A 169 5.80 6.35 -0.35
N ARG A 170 4.95 7.26 -0.80
CA ARG A 170 5.14 7.96 -2.07
C ARG A 170 5.69 9.36 -1.84
N SER A 171 6.75 9.70 -2.58
CA SER A 171 7.27 11.06 -2.64
C SER A 171 6.29 12.02 -3.31
N GLY A 172 6.10 13.21 -2.73
CA GLY A 172 5.37 14.31 -3.39
C GLY A 172 6.09 14.87 -4.62
N ALA A 173 7.42 14.68 -4.68
CA ALA A 173 8.26 14.94 -5.85
C ALA A 173 8.65 13.62 -6.51
N TYR A 174 7.67 12.82 -6.92
CA TYR A 174 7.86 11.44 -7.39
C TYR A 174 8.80 11.29 -8.61
N ARG A 175 9.08 12.39 -9.33
CA ARG A 175 10.05 12.44 -10.43
C ARG A 175 11.49 12.75 -10.01
N GLU A 176 11.69 13.10 -8.75
CA GLU A 176 12.98 13.56 -8.22
C GLU A 176 13.46 12.71 -7.04
N ARG A 177 12.54 12.05 -6.32
CA ARG A 177 12.84 11.23 -5.15
C ARG A 177 12.08 9.92 -5.20
N SER A 178 12.73 8.86 -4.74
CA SER A 178 12.14 7.53 -4.67
C SER A 178 11.02 7.45 -3.65
N GLY A 179 9.93 6.77 -3.99
CA GLY A 179 9.02 6.16 -3.03
C GLY A 179 9.47 4.76 -2.60
N TRP A 180 8.73 4.20 -1.67
CA TRP A 180 8.96 2.91 -1.05
C TRP A 180 7.69 2.06 -1.07
N ASN A 181 7.87 0.76 -1.22
CA ASN A 181 6.85 -0.25 -0.99
C ASN A 181 7.53 -1.43 -0.28
N VAL A 182 7.30 -1.56 1.02
CA VAL A 182 8.08 -2.44 1.89
C VAL A 182 7.18 -3.49 2.50
N ALA A 183 7.40 -4.75 2.14
CA ALA A 183 6.83 -5.88 2.87
C ALA A 183 7.55 -6.03 4.22
N LEU A 184 6.76 -6.19 5.28
CA LEU A 184 7.24 -6.38 6.64
C LEU A 184 7.52 -7.87 6.94
N PRO A 185 8.42 -8.19 7.89
CA PRO A 185 9.27 -7.27 8.67
C PRO A 185 10.43 -6.64 7.90
N LEU A 186 10.78 -5.41 8.32
CA LEU A 186 12.05 -4.77 7.97
C LEU A 186 12.65 -4.05 9.19
N THR A 187 13.92 -4.33 9.51
CA THR A 187 14.65 -3.63 10.59
C THR A 187 15.30 -2.34 10.09
N HIS A 188 15.63 -1.43 11.00
CA HIS A 188 16.38 -0.20 10.65
C HIS A 188 17.73 -0.51 9.99
N ALA A 189 18.46 -1.52 10.47
CA ALA A 189 19.74 -1.90 9.88
C ALA A 189 19.58 -2.43 8.43
N GLN A 190 18.54 -3.23 8.16
CA GLN A 190 18.22 -3.66 6.80
C GLN A 190 17.81 -2.49 5.91
N MET A 191 17.01 -1.57 6.43
CA MET A 191 16.63 -0.34 5.73
C MET A 191 17.86 0.49 5.34
N ASP A 192 18.80 0.72 6.25
CA ASP A 192 20.01 1.50 5.95
C ASP A 192 20.92 0.81 4.91
N MET A 193 20.99 -0.53 4.91
CA MET A 193 21.68 -1.28 3.85
C MET A 193 21.01 -1.08 2.49
N ILE A 194 19.68 -1.17 2.43
CA ILE A 194 18.91 -1.01 1.18
C ILE A 194 19.01 0.43 0.65
N VAL A 195 18.91 1.43 1.53
CA VAL A 195 19.15 2.85 1.18
C VAL A 195 20.55 3.02 0.59
N GLY A 196 21.57 2.47 1.26
CA GLY A 196 22.95 2.54 0.76
C GLY A 196 23.16 1.80 -0.57
N GLN A 197 22.36 0.78 -0.87
CA GLN A 197 22.38 0.10 -2.16
C GLN A 197 21.69 0.94 -3.25
N ARG A 198 20.51 1.49 -2.97
CA ARG A 198 19.76 2.41 -3.86
C ARG A 198 20.62 3.62 -4.24
N ASP A 199 21.26 4.25 -3.27
CA ASP A 199 22.01 5.51 -3.48
C ASP A 199 23.29 5.33 -4.34
N ARG A 200 23.70 4.08 -4.60
CA ARG A 200 24.81 3.75 -5.50
C ARG A 200 24.38 3.46 -6.94
N LEU A 201 23.08 3.39 -7.21
CA LEU A 201 22.57 3.13 -8.55
C LEU A 201 22.88 4.32 -9.47
N PRO A 202 23.35 4.09 -10.71
CA PRO A 202 23.72 5.16 -11.64
C PRO A 202 22.52 5.76 -12.38
N VAL A 203 21.33 5.68 -11.79
CA VAL A 203 20.04 6.03 -12.42
C VAL A 203 19.17 6.80 -11.43
N ILE A 204 18.18 7.52 -11.96
CA ILE A 204 17.14 8.11 -11.12
C ILE A 204 16.17 7.01 -10.71
N VAL A 205 15.96 6.84 -9.41
CA VAL A 205 15.04 5.84 -8.84
C VAL A 205 13.76 6.53 -8.39
N PHE A 206 12.63 6.09 -8.94
CA PHE A 206 11.30 6.61 -8.61
C PHE A 206 10.58 5.80 -7.54
N GLN A 207 10.84 4.49 -7.47
CA GLN A 207 10.22 3.58 -6.53
C GLN A 207 11.18 2.44 -6.20
N VAL A 208 11.18 2.01 -4.94
CA VAL A 208 11.89 0.81 -4.47
C VAL A 208 10.89 -0.12 -3.81
N ASP A 209 10.76 -1.34 -4.32
CA ASP A 209 10.01 -2.42 -3.68
C ASP A 209 10.98 -3.31 -2.89
N VAL A 210 10.62 -3.63 -1.65
CA VAL A 210 11.41 -4.45 -0.74
C VAL A 210 10.60 -5.66 -0.30
N LEU A 211 11.15 -6.85 -0.52
CA LEU A 211 10.59 -8.12 -0.08
C LEU A 211 11.68 -8.95 0.60
N ALA A 212 11.34 -9.55 1.74
CA ALA A 212 12.27 -10.37 2.52
C ALA A 212 13.62 -9.66 2.80
N ALA A 213 13.57 -8.36 3.10
CA ALA A 213 14.71 -7.49 3.35
C ALA A 213 15.73 -7.35 2.19
N ALA A 214 15.29 -7.57 0.96
CA ALA A 214 16.06 -7.30 -0.26
C ALA A 214 15.24 -6.45 -1.23
N ILE A 215 15.92 -5.71 -2.11
CA ILE A 215 15.26 -5.04 -3.25
C ILE A 215 14.66 -6.15 -4.14
N SER A 216 13.36 -6.08 -4.38
CA SER A 216 12.63 -7.00 -5.27
C SER A 216 12.07 -6.30 -6.49
N GLY A 217 11.96 -4.97 -6.44
CA GLY A 217 11.44 -4.15 -7.52
C GLY A 217 12.08 -2.77 -7.54
N LEU A 218 12.25 -2.21 -8.73
CA LEU A 218 12.71 -0.85 -8.95
C LEU A 218 11.91 -0.22 -10.09
N THR A 219 11.50 1.03 -9.92
CA THR A 219 11.06 1.88 -11.04
C THR A 219 12.13 2.95 -11.28
N VAL A 220 12.72 3.00 -12.49
CA VAL A 220 13.90 3.84 -12.78
C VAL A 220 13.81 4.63 -14.09
N ASP A 221 14.59 5.70 -14.19
CA ASP A 221 14.95 6.36 -15.45
C ASP A 221 16.32 5.85 -15.91
N LEU A 222 16.37 5.15 -17.04
CA LEU A 222 17.64 4.64 -17.56
C LEU A 222 18.47 5.73 -18.27
N GLY A 223 17.97 6.96 -18.40
CA GLY A 223 18.70 8.07 -19.04
C GLY A 223 18.50 8.09 -20.55
N ALA A 224 19.50 8.62 -21.28
CA ALA A 224 19.44 8.76 -22.73
C ALA A 224 19.52 7.38 -23.44
N PRO A 225 18.94 7.24 -24.66
CA PRO A 225 18.89 5.94 -25.35
C PRO A 225 20.24 5.24 -25.55
N ASP A 226 21.32 5.99 -25.77
CA ASP A 226 22.67 5.48 -25.98
C ASP A 226 23.36 5.00 -24.69
N GLU A 227 22.89 5.43 -23.53
CA GLU A 227 23.38 5.02 -22.20
C GLU A 227 22.48 3.97 -21.53
N ALA A 228 21.19 3.93 -21.90
CA ALA A 228 20.14 3.23 -21.17
C ALA A 228 20.41 1.73 -20.97
N TYR A 229 20.97 1.06 -21.98
CA TYR A 229 21.32 -0.35 -21.84
C TYR A 229 22.46 -0.57 -20.83
N GLY A 230 23.52 0.25 -20.89
CA GLY A 230 24.63 0.19 -19.94
C GLY A 230 24.17 0.48 -18.51
N ASN A 231 23.29 1.46 -18.35
CA ASN A 231 22.68 1.80 -17.06
C ASN A 231 21.80 0.67 -16.53
N ALA A 232 21.02 -0.01 -17.38
CA ALA A 232 20.24 -1.18 -16.98
C ALA A 232 21.15 -2.32 -16.47
N LEU A 233 22.25 -2.60 -17.16
CA LEU A 233 23.21 -3.61 -16.73
C LEU A 233 23.90 -3.22 -15.41
N ALA A 234 24.23 -1.94 -15.24
CA ALA A 234 24.82 -1.44 -14.00
C ALA A 234 23.84 -1.51 -12.81
N VAL A 235 22.55 -1.25 -13.04
CA VAL A 235 21.49 -1.48 -12.03
C VAL A 235 21.45 -2.95 -11.63
N VAL A 236 21.40 -3.87 -12.60
CA VAL A 236 21.40 -5.33 -12.31
C VAL A 236 22.65 -5.74 -11.53
N ALA A 237 23.83 -5.25 -11.92
CA ALA A 237 25.08 -5.54 -11.23
C ALA A 237 25.10 -5.01 -9.78
N ALA A 238 24.56 -3.82 -9.55
CA ALA A 238 24.52 -3.19 -8.23
C ALA A 238 23.46 -3.83 -7.30
N VAL A 239 22.33 -4.28 -7.86
CA VAL A 239 21.30 -4.99 -7.10
C VAL A 239 21.70 -6.44 -6.82
N ALA A 240 22.47 -7.05 -7.72
CA ALA A 240 22.93 -8.43 -7.65
C ALA A 240 21.79 -9.46 -7.46
N PRO A 241 20.79 -9.50 -8.37
CA PRO A 241 19.66 -10.42 -8.25
C PRO A 241 20.09 -11.88 -8.34
N THR A 242 19.28 -12.77 -7.77
CA THR A 242 19.48 -14.22 -7.83
C THR A 242 18.19 -14.92 -8.23
N ARG A 243 18.25 -16.21 -8.57
CA ARG A 243 17.02 -16.99 -8.83
C ARG A 243 16.08 -17.09 -7.62
N ALA A 244 16.63 -17.04 -6.41
CA ALA A 244 15.84 -17.03 -5.19
C ALA A 244 15.24 -15.64 -4.89
N HIS A 245 15.89 -14.59 -5.36
CA HIS A 245 15.50 -13.20 -5.18
C HIS A 245 15.62 -12.44 -6.51
N PRO A 246 14.70 -12.70 -7.46
CA PRO A 246 14.68 -11.96 -8.71
C PRO A 246 14.26 -10.50 -8.45
N VAL A 247 14.69 -9.60 -9.31
CA VAL A 247 14.35 -8.18 -9.25
C VAL A 247 13.64 -7.79 -10.53
N THR A 248 12.45 -7.24 -10.40
CA THR A 248 11.73 -6.63 -11.51
C THR A 248 12.12 -5.16 -11.63
N VAL A 249 12.60 -4.76 -12.80
CA VAL A 249 12.94 -3.38 -13.10
C VAL A 249 11.89 -2.86 -14.09
N GLU A 250 11.04 -1.96 -13.62
CA GLU A 250 10.22 -1.10 -14.46
C GLU A 250 11.04 0.14 -14.84
N TRP A 251 11.01 0.51 -16.11
CA TRP A 251 11.89 1.54 -16.62
C TRP A 251 11.25 2.38 -17.72
N ARG A 252 11.81 3.57 -17.86
CA ARG A 252 11.59 4.50 -18.98
C ARG A 252 12.95 5.06 -19.42
N MET A 253 12.97 5.75 -20.56
CA MET A 253 14.13 6.55 -20.98
C MET A 253 13.80 8.04 -21.00
N THR A 254 14.84 8.84 -20.90
CA THR A 254 14.75 10.30 -21.02
C THR A 254 14.40 10.67 -22.47
N GLY A 255 13.38 11.51 -22.64
CA GLY A 255 12.96 12.04 -23.94
C GLY A 255 11.86 11.22 -24.65
N ASP A 256 11.51 10.06 -24.13
CA ASP A 256 10.39 9.25 -24.63
C ASP A 256 9.03 9.86 -24.23
N ALA A 257 7.96 9.38 -24.88
CA ALA A 257 6.61 9.81 -24.54
C ALA A 257 6.32 9.47 -23.06
N PRO A 258 5.63 10.34 -22.30
CA PRO A 258 5.46 10.19 -20.85
C PRO A 258 4.71 8.92 -20.39
N ALA A 259 4.18 8.12 -21.32
CA ALA A 259 3.52 6.84 -21.05
C ALA A 259 4.33 5.62 -21.53
N GLU A 260 5.50 5.80 -22.13
CA GLU A 260 6.32 4.69 -22.61
C GLU A 260 7.12 4.09 -21.44
N VAL A 261 6.64 2.94 -20.97
CA VAL A 261 7.20 2.19 -19.84
C VAL A 261 7.32 0.73 -20.25
N ALA A 262 8.42 0.11 -19.87
CA ALA A 262 8.65 -1.32 -20.06
C ALA A 262 9.21 -1.92 -18.76
N SER A 263 9.25 -3.23 -18.69
CA SER A 263 9.83 -3.93 -17.56
C SER A 263 10.58 -5.18 -18.00
N PHE A 264 11.55 -5.58 -17.20
CA PHE A 264 12.20 -6.88 -17.28
C PHE A 264 12.47 -7.40 -15.87
N THR A 265 12.60 -8.70 -15.72
CA THR A 265 12.96 -9.33 -14.44
C THR A 265 14.33 -9.94 -14.56
N ALA A 266 15.28 -9.53 -13.73
CA ALA A 266 16.62 -10.11 -13.66
C ALA A 266 16.75 -11.05 -12.46
N CYS A 267 17.44 -12.17 -12.66
CA CYS A 267 17.67 -13.21 -11.64
C CYS A 267 19.13 -13.69 -11.60
N ALA A 268 19.99 -13.02 -12.37
CA ALA A 268 21.43 -13.22 -12.45
C ALA A 268 22.06 -11.98 -13.12
N PRO A 269 23.38 -11.79 -13.01
CA PRO A 269 24.10 -10.80 -13.83
C PRO A 269 23.93 -11.08 -15.33
N ALA A 270 24.04 -10.03 -16.16
CA ALA A 270 24.01 -10.22 -17.61
C ALA A 270 25.24 -11.00 -18.10
N GLU A 271 25.00 -11.90 -19.06
CA GLU A 271 26.04 -12.81 -19.59
C GLU A 271 26.92 -12.15 -20.66
N PHE A 272 26.46 -11.06 -21.29
CA PHE A 272 27.18 -10.36 -22.36
C PHE A 272 26.83 -8.86 -22.38
N ALA A 273 27.75 -8.03 -22.90
CA ALA A 273 27.54 -6.60 -23.17
C ALA A 273 27.44 -6.38 -24.70
N PRO A 274 26.24 -6.54 -25.31
CA PRO A 274 26.01 -6.27 -26.72
C PRO A 274 26.19 -4.78 -27.09
N PRO A 275 26.28 -4.45 -28.41
CA PRO A 275 26.42 -3.07 -28.87
C PRO A 275 25.25 -2.17 -28.41
N PRO A 276 25.46 -0.83 -28.41
CA PRO A 276 24.43 0.13 -28.02
C PRO A 276 23.15 -0.04 -28.83
N VAL A 277 22.01 0.13 -28.16
CA VAL A 277 20.68 0.19 -28.80
C VAL A 277 20.30 1.65 -29.05
N SER A 278 19.49 1.90 -30.06
CA SER A 278 19.20 3.27 -30.54
C SER A 278 17.78 3.77 -30.23
N GLY A 279 16.98 3.00 -29.49
CA GLY A 279 15.62 3.39 -29.13
C GLY A 279 14.88 2.38 -28.25
N PHE A 280 13.71 2.79 -27.77
CA PHE A 280 12.93 2.08 -26.74
C PHE A 280 12.61 0.63 -27.10
N ALA A 281 12.05 0.42 -28.29
CA ALA A 281 11.65 -0.92 -28.75
C ALA A 281 12.84 -1.89 -28.83
N GLN A 282 14.00 -1.43 -29.32
CA GLN A 282 15.21 -2.24 -29.40
C GLN A 282 15.77 -2.56 -28.01
N LEU A 283 15.73 -1.59 -27.08
CA LEU A 283 16.14 -1.79 -25.69
C LEU A 283 15.25 -2.82 -24.99
N LYS A 284 13.93 -2.71 -25.17
CA LYS A 284 12.96 -3.65 -24.62
C LYS A 284 13.21 -5.08 -25.08
N GLU A 285 13.26 -5.30 -26.40
CA GLU A 285 13.55 -6.63 -26.97
C GLU A 285 14.87 -7.18 -26.43
N ARG A 286 15.90 -6.33 -26.31
CA ARG A 286 17.21 -6.73 -25.78
C ARG A 286 17.17 -7.20 -24.33
N LEU A 287 16.49 -6.46 -23.47
CA LEU A 287 16.39 -6.77 -22.04
C LEU A 287 15.51 -8.02 -21.82
N GLU A 288 14.44 -8.17 -22.59
CA GLU A 288 13.60 -9.37 -22.57
C GLU A 288 14.41 -10.61 -23.00
N ASP A 289 15.16 -10.53 -24.10
CA ASP A 289 16.03 -11.63 -24.54
C ASP A 289 17.12 -11.98 -23.52
N GLN A 290 17.78 -10.95 -22.95
CA GLN A 290 18.86 -11.13 -21.98
C GLN A 290 18.39 -11.83 -20.70
N PHE A 291 17.12 -11.65 -20.30
CA PHE A 291 16.59 -12.15 -19.05
C PHE A 291 15.35 -13.07 -19.21
N ALA A 292 15.13 -13.63 -20.40
CA ALA A 292 13.97 -14.47 -20.71
C ALA A 292 13.75 -15.65 -19.73
N GLY A 293 14.82 -16.14 -19.10
CA GLY A 293 14.79 -17.24 -18.12
C GLY A 293 14.50 -16.84 -16.66
N CYS A 294 14.22 -15.56 -16.39
CA CYS A 294 14.06 -15.03 -15.04
C CYS A 294 12.61 -14.69 -14.65
N GLY A 295 11.64 -14.92 -15.54
CA GLY A 295 10.22 -14.73 -15.25
C GLY A 295 9.70 -15.70 -14.17
N PRO A 296 8.53 -15.41 -13.55
CA PRO A 296 7.91 -16.32 -12.59
C PRO A 296 7.66 -17.69 -13.26
N ALA A 297 8.13 -18.75 -12.62
CA ALA A 297 7.90 -20.13 -13.04
C ALA A 297 6.44 -20.56 -12.88
#